data_AF-A0A2S8EQ24-F1
#
_entry.id   AF-A0A2S8EQ24-F1
#
_cell.length_a   1.000
_cell.length_b   1.000
_cell.length_c   1.000
_cell.angle_alpha   90.00
_cell.angle_beta   90.00
_cell.angle_gamma   90.00
#
_symmetry.space_group_name_H-M   'P 1'
#
loop_
_entity.id
_entity.type
_entity.pdbx_description
1 polymer ?
#
loop_
_entity_poly.entity_id
_entity_poly.type
_entity_poly.pdbx_seq_one_letter_code
_entity_poly.pdbx_strand_id
1 'polypeptide(L)'
;MLPDPLASVLDELNAPRDTPRWNTTLDDAAHTLQQRVDDAEALIDALVEDTLGEGQAEAAEDLLATVLDKARMARENGQAAGGVFLEALARRVKALAERGVLSGTAAMSLSRSWVRAGLSPPEAVAQSASALSELAADIDPQTLPDPETLFESLARDADNNPSVLHAGLSEMLPTLPPALRTAIVRDACARPGQTYAALAGYWLLDPSEALRHAAVEGLRRRLEAGALDAALAGRLVMTRPWLPADTARAALDELIREMKRRGASGGSSLNP
;
A
#
# COMPACT_ATOMS: atom_id res chain seq x y z
N MET A 1 -20.64 -9.32 17.98
CA MET A 1 -20.30 -8.92 19.36
C MET A 1 -18.86 -9.31 19.63
N LEU A 2 -18.05 -8.36 20.10
CA LEU A 2 -16.66 -8.62 20.48
C LEU A 2 -16.60 -9.56 21.69
N PRO A 3 -15.68 -10.53 21.72
CA PRO A 3 -15.40 -11.31 22.91
C PRO A 3 -14.99 -10.40 24.09
N ASP A 4 -15.51 -10.66 25.29
CA ASP A 4 -15.21 -9.86 26.50
C ASP A 4 -13.71 -9.60 26.74
N PRO A 5 -12.80 -10.60 26.55
CA PRO A 5 -11.37 -10.35 26.71
C PRO A 5 -10.82 -9.32 25.72
N LEU A 6 -11.33 -9.31 24.49
CA LEU A 6 -10.90 -8.39 23.45
C LEU A 6 -11.44 -6.98 23.71
N ALA A 7 -12.69 -6.85 24.15
CA ALA A 7 -13.25 -5.56 24.54
C ALA A 7 -12.45 -4.91 25.70
N SER A 8 -12.12 -5.68 26.73
CA SER A 8 -11.28 -5.20 27.85
C SER A 8 -9.90 -4.75 27.40
N VAL A 9 -9.27 -5.48 26.46
CA VAL A 9 -7.97 -5.09 25.90
C VAL A 9 -8.07 -3.79 25.11
N LEU A 10 -9.11 -3.62 24.30
CA LEU A 10 -9.31 -2.38 23.54
C LEU A 10 -9.55 -1.18 24.46
N ASP A 11 -10.25 -1.37 25.57
CA ASP A 11 -10.43 -0.33 26.60
C ASP A 11 -9.10 0.06 27.27
N GLU A 12 -8.23 -0.92 27.54
CA GLU A 12 -6.88 -0.65 28.07
C GLU A 12 -5.99 0.05 27.04
N LEU A 13 -6.10 -0.31 25.76
CA LEU A 13 -5.37 0.30 24.65
C LEU A 13 -5.91 1.66 24.23
N ASN A 14 -7.08 2.07 24.73
CA ASN A 14 -7.62 3.42 24.57
C ASN A 14 -6.88 4.47 25.44
N ALA A 15 -5.88 4.04 26.21
CA ALA A 15 -4.97 4.91 26.94
C ALA A 15 -3.92 5.58 25.99
N PRO A 16 -3.18 6.62 26.45
CA PRO A 16 -2.16 7.27 25.62
C PRO A 16 -1.09 6.29 25.09
N ARG A 17 -0.89 6.33 23.76
CA ARG A 17 -0.01 5.44 22.99
C ARG A 17 1.47 5.46 23.39
N ASP A 18 1.95 6.57 23.97
CA ASP A 18 3.37 6.79 24.25
C ASP A 18 3.87 6.23 25.60
N THR A 19 3.16 5.23 26.16
CA THR A 19 3.57 4.61 27.42
C THR A 19 4.21 3.24 27.18
N PRO A 20 5.29 2.87 27.90
CA PRO A 20 5.84 1.50 27.85
C PRO A 20 4.79 0.43 28.15
N ARG A 21 3.81 0.77 29.00
CA ARG A 21 2.67 -0.07 29.32
C ARG A 21 1.80 -0.35 28.10
N TRP A 22 1.48 0.67 27.30
CA TRP A 22 0.68 0.51 26.08
C TRP A 22 1.37 -0.46 25.10
N ASN A 23 2.66 -0.28 24.84
CA ASN A 23 3.42 -1.18 23.96
C ASN A 23 3.43 -2.63 24.47
N THR A 24 3.58 -2.82 25.79
CA THR A 24 3.56 -4.16 26.40
C THR A 24 2.17 -4.79 26.25
N THR A 25 1.11 -4.05 26.57
CA THR A 25 -0.28 -4.50 26.42
C THR A 25 -0.59 -4.86 24.96
N LEU A 26 -0.15 -4.05 24.00
CA LEU A 26 -0.35 -4.31 22.57
C LEU A 26 0.36 -5.59 22.13
N ASP A 27 1.62 -5.79 22.55
CA ASP A 27 2.41 -6.95 22.17
C ASP A 27 1.83 -8.26 22.72
N ASP A 28 1.46 -8.24 24.01
CA ASP A 28 0.83 -9.36 24.71
C ASP A 28 -0.53 -9.72 24.12
N ALA A 29 -1.35 -8.70 23.82
CA ALA A 29 -2.64 -8.85 23.16
C ALA A 29 -2.47 -9.45 21.77
N ALA A 30 -1.56 -8.93 20.95
CA ALA A 30 -1.30 -9.42 19.61
C ALA A 30 -0.79 -10.87 19.63
N HIS A 31 0.08 -11.22 20.57
CA HIS A 31 0.53 -12.60 20.75
C HIS A 31 -0.62 -13.55 21.08
N THR A 32 -1.50 -13.15 22.00
CA THR A 32 -2.70 -13.92 22.38
C THR A 32 -3.65 -14.08 21.20
N LEU A 33 -3.89 -13.00 20.47
CA LEU A 33 -4.80 -12.95 19.32
C LEU A 33 -4.33 -13.86 18.17
N GLN A 34 -3.01 -13.94 17.94
CA GLN A 34 -2.44 -14.85 16.94
C GLN A 34 -2.77 -16.33 17.20
N GLN A 35 -2.94 -16.72 18.47
CA GLN A 35 -3.31 -18.09 18.86
C GLN A 35 -4.83 -18.32 18.82
N ARG A 36 -5.64 -17.27 18.64
CA ARG A 36 -7.10 -17.28 18.72
C ARG A 36 -7.69 -16.62 17.48
N VAL A 37 -7.65 -17.36 16.37
CA VAL A 37 -8.12 -16.84 15.06
C VAL A 37 -9.55 -16.33 15.10
N ASP A 38 -10.45 -16.97 15.85
CA ASP A 38 -11.85 -16.54 15.99
C ASP A 38 -11.97 -15.15 16.63
N ASP A 39 -11.11 -14.83 17.60
CA ASP A 39 -11.08 -13.50 18.22
C ASP A 39 -10.54 -12.45 17.22
N ALA A 40 -9.57 -12.84 16.39
CA ALA A 40 -9.02 -11.97 15.34
C ALA A 40 -10.05 -11.68 14.24
N GLU A 41 -10.84 -12.69 13.85
CA GLU A 41 -11.97 -12.51 12.94
C GLU A 41 -13.05 -11.61 13.56
N ALA A 42 -13.32 -11.73 14.86
CA ALA A 42 -14.25 -10.85 15.57
C ALA A 42 -13.75 -9.40 15.65
N LEU A 43 -12.43 -9.17 15.73
CA LEU A 43 -11.84 -7.84 15.64
C LEU A 43 -12.10 -7.19 14.27
N ILE A 44 -11.90 -7.96 13.19
CA ILE A 44 -12.22 -7.51 11.82
C ILE A 44 -13.70 -7.20 11.70
N ASP A 45 -14.57 -8.06 12.23
CA ASP A 45 -16.02 -7.84 12.20
C ASP A 45 -16.41 -6.54 12.90
N ALA A 46 -15.82 -6.27 14.07
CA ALA A 46 -16.12 -5.05 14.81
C ALA A 46 -15.69 -3.77 14.09
N LEU A 47 -14.55 -3.81 13.39
CA LEU A 47 -14.06 -2.72 12.53
C LEU A 47 -14.95 -2.52 11.31
N VAL A 48 -15.45 -3.59 10.71
CA VAL A 48 -16.31 -3.52 9.51
C VAL A 48 -17.74 -3.09 9.84
N GLU A 49 -18.29 -3.59 10.94
CA GLU A 49 -19.64 -3.26 11.40
C GLU A 49 -19.72 -1.90 12.12
N ASP A 50 -18.59 -1.19 12.26
CA ASP A 50 -18.46 0.12 12.93
C ASP A 50 -19.10 0.11 14.33
N THR A 51 -18.80 -0.95 15.09
CA THR A 51 -19.39 -1.16 16.44
C THR A 51 -18.52 -0.62 17.57
N LEU A 52 -17.37 -0.05 17.23
CA LEU A 52 -16.36 0.45 18.15
C LEU A 52 -16.51 1.95 18.38
N GLY A 53 -16.22 2.43 19.59
CA GLY A 53 -16.01 3.87 19.78
C GLY A 53 -14.75 4.36 19.06
N GLU A 54 -14.65 5.65 18.76
CA GLU A 54 -13.54 6.25 17.98
C GLU A 54 -12.14 5.81 18.48
N GLY A 55 -11.87 5.96 19.79
CA GLY A 55 -10.58 5.53 20.36
C GLY A 55 -10.35 4.01 20.37
N GLN A 56 -11.41 3.21 20.46
CA GLN A 56 -11.31 1.75 20.36
C GLN A 56 -11.07 1.30 18.91
N ALA A 57 -11.62 2.00 17.92
CA ALA A 57 -11.42 1.69 16.51
C ALA A 57 -9.95 1.89 16.13
N GLU A 58 -9.33 2.98 16.57
CA GLU A 58 -7.90 3.18 16.31
C GLU A 58 -7.03 2.15 17.05
N ALA A 59 -7.35 1.83 18.31
CA ALA A 59 -6.66 0.77 19.06
C ALA A 59 -6.81 -0.61 18.39
N ALA A 60 -7.97 -0.88 17.79
CA ALA A 60 -8.24 -2.10 17.03
C ALA A 60 -7.42 -2.15 15.73
N GLU A 61 -7.26 -1.02 15.03
CA GLU A 61 -6.38 -0.94 13.86
C GLU A 61 -4.90 -1.20 14.21
N ASP A 62 -4.42 -0.62 15.32
CA ASP A 62 -3.06 -0.83 15.84
C ASP A 62 -2.83 -2.29 16.24
N LEU A 63 -3.79 -2.89 16.94
CA LEU A 63 -3.76 -4.31 17.34
C LEU A 63 -3.80 -5.24 16.12
N LEU A 64 -4.65 -4.95 15.14
CA LEU A 64 -4.76 -5.71 13.91
C LEU A 64 -3.45 -5.64 13.09
N ALA A 65 -2.86 -4.46 12.94
CA ALA A 65 -1.56 -4.30 12.27
C ALA A 65 -0.46 -5.10 12.99
N THR A 66 -0.45 -5.07 14.32
CA THR A 66 0.57 -5.77 15.13
C THR A 66 0.43 -7.29 15.05
N VAL A 67 -0.79 -7.84 15.13
CA VAL A 67 -0.99 -9.30 15.00
C VAL A 67 -0.66 -9.79 13.58
N LEU A 68 -0.95 -8.99 12.55
CA LEU A 68 -0.60 -9.29 11.17
C LEU A 68 0.93 -9.32 10.97
N ASP A 69 1.66 -8.36 11.55
CA ASP A 69 3.13 -8.34 11.48
C ASP A 69 3.74 -9.56 12.17
N LYS A 70 3.26 -9.91 13.37
CA LYS A 70 3.68 -11.14 14.07
C LYS A 70 3.38 -12.39 13.23
N ALA A 71 2.23 -12.46 12.56
CA ALA A 71 1.90 -13.57 11.68
C ALA A 71 2.77 -13.64 10.42
N ARG A 72 3.13 -12.48 9.84
CA ARG A 72 4.11 -12.37 8.75
C ARG A 72 5.47 -12.88 9.19
N MET A 73 5.99 -12.43 10.34
CA MET A 73 7.27 -12.86 10.89
C MET A 73 7.29 -14.36 11.18
N ALA A 74 6.21 -14.91 11.76
CA ALA A 74 6.08 -16.35 12.00
C ALA A 74 6.18 -17.15 10.69
N ARG A 75 5.47 -16.71 9.63
CA ARG A 75 5.53 -17.32 8.30
C ARG A 75 6.94 -17.25 7.71
N GLU A 76 7.61 -16.10 7.79
CA GLU A 76 8.98 -15.91 7.30
C GLU A 76 10.00 -16.78 8.03
N ASN A 77 9.76 -17.04 9.33
CA ASN A 77 10.54 -17.97 10.14
C ASN A 77 10.18 -19.45 9.91
N GLY A 78 9.39 -19.77 8.89
CA GLY A 78 9.03 -21.14 8.52
C GLY A 78 7.92 -21.76 9.39
N GLN A 79 7.23 -20.98 10.21
CA GLN A 79 6.12 -21.48 11.02
C GLN A 79 4.82 -21.50 10.19
N ALA A 80 4.31 -22.69 9.89
CA ALA A 80 3.07 -22.86 9.12
C ALA A 80 1.86 -22.14 9.73
N ALA A 81 1.82 -22.01 11.07
CA ALA A 81 0.77 -21.32 11.80
C ALA A 81 0.59 -19.86 11.34
N GLY A 82 1.67 -19.15 11.03
CA GLY A 82 1.60 -17.77 10.53
C GLY A 82 0.88 -17.68 9.18
N GLY A 83 1.17 -18.61 8.27
CA GLY A 83 0.49 -18.70 6.97
C GLY A 83 -1.00 -19.01 7.11
N VAL A 84 -1.33 -20.02 7.93
CA VAL A 84 -2.72 -20.43 8.19
C VAL A 84 -3.54 -19.29 8.80
N PHE A 85 -2.96 -18.54 9.74
CA PHE A 85 -3.61 -17.39 10.35
C PHE A 85 -3.92 -16.28 9.33
N LEU A 86 -2.93 -15.89 8.52
CA LEU A 86 -3.10 -14.86 7.48
C LEU A 86 -4.15 -15.27 6.43
N GLU A 87 -4.17 -16.54 6.03
CA GLU A 87 -5.16 -17.09 5.11
C GLU A 87 -6.58 -17.08 5.70
N ALA A 88 -6.73 -17.34 7.00
CA ALA A 88 -8.01 -17.25 7.68
C ALA A 88 -8.56 -15.83 7.67
N LEU A 89 -7.76 -14.84 8.07
CA LEU A 89 -8.18 -13.43 8.05
C LEU A 89 -8.49 -12.94 6.64
N ALA A 90 -7.69 -13.31 5.65
CA ALA A 90 -7.98 -12.99 4.25
C ALA A 90 -9.31 -13.59 3.76
N ARG A 91 -9.63 -14.83 4.16
CA ARG A 91 -10.93 -15.46 3.88
C ARG A 91 -12.08 -14.73 4.59
N ARG A 92 -11.87 -14.26 5.83
CA ARG A 92 -12.88 -13.49 6.56
C ARG A 92 -13.21 -12.17 5.86
N VAL A 93 -12.20 -11.40 5.48
CA VAL A 93 -12.38 -10.15 4.71
C VAL A 93 -13.10 -10.42 3.39
N LYS A 94 -12.75 -11.50 2.69
CA LYS A 94 -13.45 -11.91 1.47
C LYS A 94 -14.94 -12.20 1.72
N ALA A 95 -15.27 -12.95 2.76
CA ALA A 95 -16.66 -13.25 3.09
C ALA A 95 -17.46 -11.98 3.44
N LEU A 96 -16.84 -11.00 4.10
CA LEU A 96 -17.47 -9.71 4.40
C LEU A 96 -17.70 -8.87 3.13
N ALA A 97 -16.74 -8.85 2.21
CA ALA A 97 -16.90 -8.19 0.92
C ALA A 97 -18.02 -8.83 0.08
N GLU A 98 -18.09 -10.17 0.02
CA GLU A 98 -19.13 -10.92 -0.71
C GLU A 98 -20.53 -10.68 -0.12
N ARG A 99 -20.64 -10.41 1.18
CA ARG A 99 -21.88 -10.01 1.85
C ARG A 99 -22.28 -8.55 1.57
N GLY A 100 -21.40 -7.74 0.99
CA GLY A 100 -21.63 -6.32 0.71
C GLY A 100 -21.65 -5.44 1.96
N VAL A 101 -21.03 -5.85 3.06
CA VAL A 101 -21.00 -5.09 4.34
C VAL A 101 -19.72 -4.28 4.55
N LEU A 102 -18.74 -4.42 3.66
CA LEU A 102 -17.46 -3.73 3.77
C LEU A 102 -17.59 -2.28 3.27
N SER A 103 -17.75 -1.27 4.12
CA SER A 103 -17.76 0.15 3.71
C SER A 103 -16.42 0.64 3.14
N GLY A 104 -16.38 1.84 2.56
CA GLY A 104 -15.12 2.46 2.10
C GLY A 104 -14.16 2.76 3.23
N THR A 105 -14.68 3.29 4.35
CA THR A 105 -13.89 3.52 5.56
C THR A 105 -13.30 2.20 6.09
N ALA A 106 -14.12 1.15 6.20
CA ALA A 106 -13.64 -0.15 6.67
C ALA A 106 -12.61 -0.77 5.71
N ALA A 107 -12.81 -0.66 4.40
CA ALA A 107 -11.83 -1.09 3.40
C ALA A 107 -10.49 -0.34 3.56
N MET A 108 -10.54 0.96 3.83
CA MET A 108 -9.34 1.77 4.09
C MET A 108 -8.63 1.33 5.38
N SER A 109 -9.36 1.18 6.48
CA SER A 109 -8.81 0.70 7.76
C SER A 109 -8.11 -0.66 7.61
N LEU A 110 -8.77 -1.63 6.96
CA LEU A 110 -8.16 -2.94 6.70
C LEU A 110 -6.94 -2.83 5.78
N SER A 111 -7.00 -2.02 4.72
CA SER A 111 -5.85 -1.79 3.84
C SER A 111 -4.64 -1.28 4.63
N ARG A 112 -4.83 -0.26 5.48
CA ARG A 112 -3.77 0.30 6.33
C ARG A 112 -3.16 -0.75 7.26
N SER A 113 -3.98 -1.55 7.97
CA SER A 113 -3.47 -2.56 8.89
C SER A 113 -2.59 -3.60 8.20
N TRP A 114 -2.96 -4.05 7.00
CA TRP A 114 -2.13 -5.00 6.23
C TRP A 114 -0.84 -4.35 5.71
N VAL A 115 -0.94 -3.15 5.11
CA VAL A 115 0.22 -2.46 4.54
C VAL A 115 1.24 -2.11 5.62
N ARG A 116 0.80 -1.64 6.79
CA ARG A 116 1.67 -1.36 7.94
C ARG A 116 2.37 -2.61 8.48
N ALA A 117 1.70 -3.76 8.38
CA ALA A 117 2.30 -5.06 8.70
C ALA A 117 3.27 -5.59 7.62
N GLY A 118 3.53 -4.83 6.55
CA GLY A 118 4.37 -5.26 5.43
C GLY A 118 3.72 -6.34 4.55
N LEU A 119 2.39 -6.42 4.55
CA LEU A 119 1.61 -7.40 3.78
C LEU A 119 0.81 -6.71 2.67
N SER A 120 0.51 -7.46 1.61
CA SER A 120 -0.49 -7.04 0.63
C SER A 120 -1.89 -7.31 1.18
N PRO A 121 -2.81 -6.32 1.19
CA PRO A 121 -4.19 -6.55 1.58
C PRO A 121 -4.88 -7.56 0.65
N PRO A 122 -5.89 -8.31 1.15
CA PRO A 122 -6.69 -9.20 0.30
C PRO A 122 -7.37 -8.43 -0.85
N GLU A 123 -7.38 -8.98 -2.06
CA GLU A 123 -8.03 -8.33 -3.22
C GLU A 123 -9.52 -8.03 -3.02
N ALA A 124 -10.16 -8.73 -2.08
CA ALA A 124 -11.54 -8.46 -1.67
C ALA A 124 -11.74 -7.04 -1.11
N VAL A 125 -10.69 -6.39 -0.60
CA VAL A 125 -10.75 -5.00 -0.11
C VAL A 125 -11.15 -4.03 -1.25
N ALA A 126 -10.67 -4.26 -2.47
CA ALA A 126 -11.07 -3.48 -3.66
C ALA A 126 -12.43 -3.85 -4.25
N GLN A 127 -13.02 -4.97 -3.80
CA GLN A 127 -14.31 -5.45 -4.29
C GLN A 127 -15.49 -4.87 -3.49
N SER A 128 -15.21 -3.97 -2.55
CA SER A 128 -16.25 -3.24 -1.83
C SER A 128 -17.07 -2.38 -2.79
N ALA A 129 -18.29 -2.84 -3.10
CA ALA A 129 -19.25 -2.09 -3.90
C ALA A 129 -19.67 -0.78 -3.21
N SER A 130 -19.72 -0.77 -1.88
CA SER A 130 -19.97 0.42 -1.06
C SER A 130 -18.81 1.41 -1.14
N ALA A 131 -17.55 0.98 -1.05
CA ALA A 131 -16.38 1.86 -1.20
C ALA A 131 -16.34 2.51 -2.58
N LEU A 132 -16.63 1.74 -3.63
CA LEU A 132 -16.70 2.24 -5.00
C LEU A 132 -17.87 3.20 -5.20
N SER A 133 -19.01 2.96 -4.54
CA SER A 133 -20.18 3.84 -4.57
C SER A 133 -20.00 5.11 -3.74
N GLU A 134 -19.33 5.04 -2.60
CA GLU A 134 -18.96 6.19 -1.75
C GLU A 134 -17.95 7.06 -2.48
N LEU A 135 -16.90 6.44 -3.06
CA LEU A 135 -15.94 7.14 -3.91
C LEU A 135 -16.66 7.81 -5.09
N ALA A 136 -17.63 7.14 -5.73
CA ALA A 136 -18.40 7.71 -6.82
C ALA A 136 -19.42 8.79 -6.37
N ALA A 137 -19.86 8.77 -5.11
CA ALA A 137 -20.81 9.74 -4.56
C ALA A 137 -20.12 11.01 -4.06
N ASP A 138 -18.89 10.89 -3.55
CA ASP A 138 -18.04 12.03 -3.15
C ASP A 138 -17.34 12.70 -4.35
N ILE A 139 -17.31 12.03 -5.50
CA ILE A 139 -16.83 12.59 -6.76
C ILE A 139 -17.99 13.34 -7.44
N ASP A 140 -18.05 14.66 -7.27
CA ASP A 140 -18.80 15.50 -8.21
C ASP A 140 -17.99 15.63 -9.51
N PRO A 141 -18.51 15.13 -10.66
CA PRO A 141 -17.82 15.19 -11.94
C PRO A 141 -17.43 16.61 -12.39
N GLN A 142 -18.07 17.64 -11.84
CA GLN A 142 -17.82 19.05 -12.16
C GLN A 142 -16.77 19.72 -11.24
N THR A 143 -16.37 19.07 -10.15
CA THR A 143 -15.36 19.60 -9.21
C THR A 143 -14.11 18.72 -9.10
N LEU A 144 -14.06 17.59 -9.82
CA LEU A 144 -12.85 16.80 -9.99
C LEU A 144 -11.69 17.71 -10.40
N PRO A 145 -10.67 17.90 -9.54
CA PRO A 145 -9.48 18.59 -9.95
C PRO A 145 -8.86 17.78 -11.09
N ASP A 146 -8.29 18.47 -12.07
CA ASP A 146 -7.46 17.83 -13.09
C ASP A 146 -6.49 16.86 -12.36
N PRO A 147 -6.31 15.62 -12.84
CA PRO A 147 -5.25 14.73 -12.38
C PRO A 147 -3.93 15.48 -12.09
N GLU A 148 -3.55 16.48 -12.90
CA GLU A 148 -2.42 17.37 -12.63
C GLU A 148 -2.45 17.94 -11.19
N THR A 149 -3.53 18.65 -10.87
CA THR A 149 -3.80 19.31 -9.59
C THR A 149 -3.96 18.33 -8.42
N LEU A 150 -4.58 17.16 -8.64
CA LEU A 150 -4.77 16.15 -7.59
C LEU A 150 -3.43 15.68 -7.00
N PHE A 151 -2.52 15.25 -7.87
CA PHE A 151 -1.20 14.78 -7.43
C PHE A 151 -0.33 15.93 -6.88
N GLU A 152 -0.47 17.16 -7.39
CA GLU A 152 0.18 18.31 -6.76
C GLU A 152 -0.31 18.57 -5.35
N SER A 153 -1.62 18.39 -5.10
CA SER A 153 -2.17 18.44 -3.74
C SER A 153 -1.59 17.34 -2.88
N LEU A 154 -1.65 16.08 -3.34
CA LEU A 154 -1.09 14.94 -2.59
C LEU A 154 0.40 15.12 -2.28
N ALA A 155 1.19 15.63 -3.23
CA ALA A 155 2.59 15.91 -3.02
C ALA A 155 2.79 17.04 -1.99
N ARG A 156 1.96 18.09 -2.02
CA ARG A 156 2.00 19.19 -1.05
C ARG A 156 1.61 18.73 0.36
N ASP A 157 0.56 17.92 0.48
CA ASP A 157 0.09 17.36 1.74
C ASP A 157 1.14 16.42 2.35
N ALA A 158 1.98 15.81 1.51
CA ALA A 158 3.14 15.02 1.92
C ALA A 158 4.42 15.87 2.12
N ASP A 159 4.34 17.21 2.14
CA ASP A 159 5.49 18.12 2.21
C ASP A 159 6.57 17.84 1.14
N ASN A 160 6.14 17.39 -0.03
CA ASN A 160 6.96 16.89 -1.15
C ASN A 160 7.89 15.73 -0.76
N ASN A 161 7.65 15.06 0.36
CA ASN A 161 8.41 13.92 0.81
C ASN A 161 7.95 12.65 0.07
N PRO A 162 8.83 12.05 -0.75
CA PRO A 162 8.44 10.90 -1.57
C PRO A 162 8.13 9.65 -0.74
N SER A 163 8.68 9.50 0.47
CA SER A 163 8.35 8.34 1.32
C SER A 163 6.97 8.48 1.95
N VAL A 164 6.59 9.69 2.38
CA VAL A 164 5.25 9.98 2.93
C VAL A 164 4.20 9.80 1.83
N LEU A 165 4.46 10.34 0.64
CA LEU A 165 3.57 10.17 -0.52
C LEU A 165 3.43 8.69 -0.91
N HIS A 166 4.54 7.95 -0.94
CA HIS A 166 4.51 6.51 -1.20
C HIS A 166 3.71 5.75 -0.14
N ALA A 167 3.89 6.05 1.14
CA ALA A 167 3.17 5.40 2.24
C ALA A 167 1.65 5.63 2.13
N GLY A 168 1.22 6.88 1.94
CA GLY A 168 -0.20 7.20 1.77
C GLY A 168 -0.82 6.52 0.54
N LEU A 169 -0.11 6.52 -0.60
CA LEU A 169 -0.57 5.80 -1.79
C LEU A 169 -0.59 4.28 -1.56
N SER A 170 0.40 3.71 -0.88
CA SER A 170 0.46 2.27 -0.60
C SER A 170 -0.70 1.81 0.29
N GLU A 171 -1.10 2.63 1.24
CA GLU A 171 -2.28 2.40 2.08
C GLU A 171 -3.60 2.53 1.29
N MET A 172 -3.68 3.47 0.35
CA MET A 172 -4.90 3.72 -0.43
C MET A 172 -5.09 2.75 -1.60
N LEU A 173 -4.06 2.49 -2.41
CA LEU A 173 -4.18 1.75 -3.67
C LEU A 173 -4.90 0.40 -3.55
N PRO A 174 -4.69 -0.43 -2.50
CA PRO A 174 -5.37 -1.72 -2.40
C PRO A 174 -6.89 -1.64 -2.32
N THR A 175 -7.47 -0.50 -1.95
CA THR A 175 -8.92 -0.27 -1.96
C THR A 175 -9.48 0.04 -3.34
N LEU A 176 -8.62 0.30 -4.32
CA LEU A 176 -9.00 0.63 -5.69
C LEU A 176 -9.00 -0.60 -6.61
N PRO A 177 -9.78 -0.61 -7.70
CA PRO A 177 -9.70 -1.67 -8.70
C PRO A 177 -8.29 -1.79 -9.32
N PRO A 178 -7.80 -3.00 -9.63
CA PRO A 178 -6.42 -3.22 -10.11
C PRO A 178 -6.00 -2.33 -11.29
N ALA A 179 -6.90 -2.12 -12.27
CA ALA A 179 -6.63 -1.25 -13.41
C ALA A 179 -6.34 0.19 -12.99
N LEU A 180 -7.12 0.72 -12.03
CA LEU A 180 -6.93 2.08 -11.50
C LEU A 180 -5.62 2.16 -10.70
N ARG A 181 -5.27 1.12 -9.94
CA ARG A 181 -4.00 1.09 -9.19
C ARG A 181 -2.79 1.28 -10.12
N THR A 182 -2.73 0.49 -11.18
CA THR A 182 -1.65 0.57 -12.17
C THR A 182 -1.64 1.90 -12.93
N ALA A 183 -2.81 2.47 -13.23
CA ALA A 183 -2.90 3.78 -13.86
C ALA A 183 -2.32 4.89 -12.97
N ILE A 184 -2.69 4.92 -11.68
CA ILE A 184 -2.19 5.90 -10.71
C ILE A 184 -0.67 5.80 -10.56
N VAL A 185 -0.12 4.59 -10.37
CA VAL A 185 1.34 4.40 -10.24
C VAL A 185 2.08 4.84 -11.49
N ARG A 186 1.60 4.44 -12.67
CA ARG A 186 2.19 4.83 -13.95
C ARG A 186 2.18 6.34 -14.13
N ASP A 187 1.05 6.99 -13.86
CA ASP A 187 0.89 8.42 -14.09
C ASP A 187 1.71 9.23 -13.05
N ALA A 188 1.79 8.76 -11.80
CA ALA A 188 2.69 9.32 -10.79
C ALA A 188 4.18 9.21 -11.20
N CYS A 189 4.61 8.05 -11.72
CA CYS A 189 6.01 7.83 -12.13
C CYS A 189 6.40 8.59 -13.41
N ALA A 190 5.42 8.95 -14.25
CA ALA A 190 5.64 9.72 -15.47
C ALA A 190 5.92 11.21 -15.20
N ARG A 191 5.53 11.72 -14.02
CA ARG A 191 5.64 13.15 -13.69
C ARG A 191 7.09 13.61 -13.58
N PRO A 192 7.38 14.86 -13.97
CA PRO A 192 8.69 15.47 -13.76
C PRO A 192 8.93 15.76 -12.27
N GLY A 193 10.16 16.15 -11.92
CA GLY A 193 10.52 16.52 -10.54
C GLY A 193 11.14 15.40 -9.71
N GLN A 194 11.88 15.80 -8.66
CA GLN A 194 12.68 14.87 -7.85
C GLN A 194 11.82 13.96 -6.97
N THR A 195 10.73 14.47 -6.40
CA THR A 195 9.78 13.70 -5.59
C THR A 195 9.24 12.51 -6.37
N TYR A 196 8.73 12.73 -7.59
CA TYR A 196 8.23 11.66 -8.45
C TYR A 196 9.32 10.72 -8.98
N ALA A 197 10.56 11.21 -9.14
CA ALA A 197 11.70 10.38 -9.51
C ALA A 197 12.08 9.40 -8.39
N ALA A 198 12.03 9.85 -7.13
CA ALA A 198 12.23 9.01 -5.97
C ALA A 198 11.05 8.04 -5.76
N LEU A 199 9.82 8.53 -5.95
CA LEU A 199 8.60 7.73 -5.87
C LEU A 199 8.62 6.54 -6.86
N ALA A 200 9.06 6.75 -8.10
CA ALA A 200 9.24 5.67 -9.06
C ALA A 200 10.25 4.60 -8.58
N GLY A 201 11.28 5.00 -7.83
CA GLY A 201 12.23 4.08 -7.21
C GLY A 201 11.58 3.18 -6.16
N TYR A 202 10.68 3.73 -5.34
CA TYR A 202 9.90 2.92 -4.38
C TYR A 202 8.99 1.92 -5.09
N TRP A 203 8.25 2.36 -6.12
CA TRP A 203 7.35 1.47 -6.86
C TRP A 203 8.07 0.37 -7.66
N LEU A 204 9.33 0.58 -8.07
CA LEU A 204 10.14 -0.48 -8.68
C LEU A 204 10.51 -1.62 -7.72
N LEU A 205 10.42 -1.37 -6.41
CA LEU A 205 10.69 -2.35 -5.35
C LEU A 205 9.42 -2.87 -4.68
N ASP A 206 8.25 -2.44 -5.16
CA ASP A 206 6.95 -2.91 -4.67
C ASP A 206 6.83 -4.44 -4.83
N PRO A 207 6.19 -5.18 -3.90
CA PRO A 207 6.01 -6.64 -4.04
C PRO A 207 5.13 -7.05 -5.24
N SER A 208 4.23 -6.19 -5.71
CA SER A 208 3.36 -6.45 -6.86
C SER A 208 4.09 -6.25 -8.20
N GLU A 209 4.16 -7.31 -9.00
CA GLU A 209 4.70 -7.25 -10.37
C GLU A 209 3.97 -6.21 -11.23
N ALA A 210 2.64 -6.11 -11.08
CA ALA A 210 1.83 -5.17 -11.85
C ALA A 210 2.18 -3.71 -11.52
N LEU A 211 2.43 -3.39 -10.25
CA LEU A 211 2.81 -2.03 -9.83
C LEU A 211 4.24 -1.71 -10.26
N ARG A 212 5.18 -2.67 -10.13
CA ARG A 212 6.54 -2.52 -10.69
C ARG A 212 6.51 -2.24 -12.19
N HIS A 213 5.72 -3.02 -12.94
CA HIS A 213 5.59 -2.84 -14.39
C HIS A 213 4.97 -1.47 -14.74
N ALA A 214 3.94 -1.05 -14.00
CA ALA A 214 3.35 0.29 -14.15
C ALA A 214 4.36 1.42 -13.89
N ALA A 215 5.23 1.27 -12.90
CA ALA A 215 6.30 2.23 -12.63
C ALA A 215 7.30 2.33 -13.79
N VAL A 216 7.69 1.20 -14.39
CA VAL A 216 8.55 1.18 -15.59
C VAL A 216 7.87 1.89 -16.77
N GLU A 217 6.57 1.70 -16.96
CA GLU A 217 5.81 2.39 -18.00
C GLU A 217 5.76 3.90 -17.77
N GLY A 218 5.60 4.35 -16.52
CA GLY A 218 5.71 5.77 -16.18
C GLY A 218 7.09 6.34 -16.49
N LEU A 219 8.15 5.62 -16.11
CA LEU A 219 9.53 6.01 -16.42
C LEU A 219 9.82 6.05 -17.93
N ARG A 220 9.18 5.19 -18.72
CA ARG A 220 9.26 5.23 -20.19
C ARG A 220 8.64 6.51 -20.75
N ARG A 221 7.44 6.90 -20.29
CA ARG A 221 6.82 8.18 -20.66
C ARG A 221 7.70 9.37 -20.27
N ARG A 222 8.36 9.29 -19.12
CA ARG A 222 9.31 10.30 -18.66
C ARG A 222 10.53 10.42 -19.58
N LEU A 223 11.04 9.29 -20.08
CA LEU A 223 12.11 9.27 -21.09
C LEU A 223 11.65 9.87 -22.43
N GLU A 224 10.43 9.55 -22.87
CA GLU A 224 9.82 10.08 -24.09
C GLU A 224 9.63 11.60 -24.02
N ALA A 225 9.23 12.12 -22.86
CA ALA A 225 9.09 13.55 -22.60
C ALA A 225 10.44 14.26 -22.35
N GLY A 226 11.58 13.55 -22.36
CA GLY A 226 12.89 14.14 -22.08
C GLY A 226 13.08 14.58 -20.61
N ALA A 227 12.24 14.10 -19.69
CA ALA A 227 12.25 14.47 -18.28
C ALA A 227 13.02 13.47 -17.38
N LEU A 228 13.78 12.55 -17.99
CA LEU A 228 14.59 11.57 -17.30
C LEU A 228 16.04 12.06 -17.20
N ASP A 229 16.45 12.46 -16.00
CA ASP A 229 17.81 12.96 -15.74
C ASP A 229 18.84 11.82 -15.56
N ALA A 230 20.12 12.16 -15.67
CA ALA A 230 21.22 11.20 -15.56
C ALA A 230 21.31 10.52 -14.18
N ALA A 231 20.90 11.22 -13.11
CA ALA A 231 20.93 10.67 -11.76
C ALA A 231 19.87 9.56 -11.60
N LEU A 232 18.65 9.80 -12.11
CA LEU A 232 17.60 8.80 -12.20
C LEU A 232 18.02 7.63 -13.09
N ALA A 233 18.61 7.90 -14.26
CA ALA A 233 19.12 6.84 -15.14
C ALA A 233 20.15 5.94 -14.42
N GLY A 234 21.08 6.53 -13.67
CA GLY A 234 22.05 5.80 -12.85
C GLY A 234 21.38 4.93 -11.79
N ARG A 235 20.39 5.47 -11.06
CA ARG A 235 19.61 4.71 -10.07
C ARG A 235 18.91 3.50 -10.69
N LEU A 236 18.29 3.65 -11.88
CA LEU A 236 17.61 2.54 -12.55
C LEU A 236 18.54 1.35 -12.82
N VAL A 237 19.78 1.62 -13.24
CA VAL A 237 20.81 0.59 -13.45
C VAL A 237 21.19 -0.09 -12.14
N MET A 238 21.32 0.69 -11.05
CA MET A 238 21.64 0.17 -9.72
C MET A 238 20.50 -0.63 -9.08
N THR A 239 19.23 -0.29 -9.38
CA THR A 239 18.04 -0.97 -8.84
C THR A 239 17.78 -2.30 -9.56
N ARG A 240 18.16 -2.41 -10.83
CA ARG A 240 17.91 -3.61 -11.67
C ARG A 240 18.28 -4.97 -11.05
N PRO A 241 19.39 -5.15 -10.32
CA PRO A 241 19.74 -6.44 -9.69
C PRO A 241 18.77 -6.87 -8.59
N TRP A 242 18.07 -5.92 -7.97
CA TRP A 242 17.15 -6.14 -6.85
C TRP A 242 15.76 -6.58 -7.30
N LEU A 243 15.43 -6.44 -8.59
CA LEU A 243 14.14 -6.85 -9.12
C LEU A 243 14.07 -8.38 -9.31
N PRO A 244 12.92 -9.01 -9.01
CA PRO A 244 12.67 -10.40 -9.39
C PRO A 244 12.80 -10.62 -10.90
N ALA A 245 13.09 -11.85 -11.33
CA ALA A 245 13.23 -12.18 -12.75
C ALA A 245 11.86 -12.35 -13.43
N ASP A 246 11.16 -11.23 -13.64
CA ASP A 246 9.78 -11.17 -14.13
C ASP A 246 9.61 -10.16 -15.30
N THR A 247 8.36 -9.90 -15.70
CA THR A 247 8.06 -8.99 -16.82
C THR A 247 8.43 -7.54 -16.52
N ALA A 248 8.34 -7.09 -15.27
CA ALA A 248 8.73 -5.74 -14.88
C ALA A 248 10.24 -5.54 -15.02
N ARG A 249 11.06 -6.52 -14.64
CA ARG A 249 12.51 -6.47 -14.84
C ARG A 249 12.89 -6.49 -16.32
N ALA A 250 12.21 -7.30 -17.13
CA ALA A 250 12.41 -7.29 -18.58
C ALA A 250 12.06 -5.92 -19.20
N ALA A 251 10.96 -5.31 -18.79
CA ALA A 251 10.58 -3.98 -19.22
C ALA A 251 11.60 -2.89 -18.81
N LEU A 252 12.17 -3.01 -17.59
CA LEU A 252 13.23 -2.12 -17.11
C LEU A 252 14.52 -2.28 -17.94
N ASP A 253 14.87 -3.51 -18.30
CA ASP A 253 16.03 -3.79 -19.15
C ASP A 253 15.87 -3.11 -20.53
N GLU A 254 14.69 -3.17 -21.14
CA GLU A 254 14.42 -2.44 -22.39
C GLU A 254 14.52 -0.93 -22.23
N LEU A 255 13.98 -0.38 -21.13
CA LEU A 255 14.10 1.04 -20.83
C LEU A 255 15.58 1.45 -20.70
N ILE A 256 16.40 0.66 -20.02
CA ILE A 256 17.85 0.92 -19.86
C ILE A 256 18.57 0.90 -21.22
N ARG A 257 18.23 -0.03 -22.11
CA ARG A 257 18.80 -0.06 -23.47
C ARG A 257 18.39 1.18 -24.26
N GLU A 258 17.13 1.60 -24.16
CA GLU A 258 16.62 2.83 -24.79
C GLU A 258 17.39 4.07 -24.32
N MET A 259 17.53 4.23 -22.99
CA MET A 259 18.27 5.35 -22.40
C MET A 259 19.70 5.42 -22.93
N LYS A 260 20.40 4.28 -22.98
CA LYS A 260 21.78 4.20 -23.51
C LYS A 260 21.84 4.59 -24.99
N ARG A 261 20.87 4.15 -25.79
CA ARG A 261 20.80 4.48 -27.22
C ARG A 261 20.61 5.99 -27.43
N ARG A 262 19.70 6.61 -26.69
CA ARG A 262 19.45 8.07 -26.77
C ARG A 262 20.65 8.90 -26.28
N GLY A 263 21.31 8.46 -25.21
CA GLY A 263 22.54 9.10 -24.71
C GLY A 263 23.71 9.00 -25.68
N ALA A 264 23.85 7.86 -26.39
CA ALA A 264 24.87 7.68 -27.43
C ALA A 264 24.62 8.57 -28.67
N SER A 265 23.35 8.78 -29.04
CA SER A 265 22.99 9.63 -30.19
C SER A 265 23.15 11.13 -29.93
N GLY A 266 23.15 11.59 -28.67
CA GLY A 266 23.39 12.99 -28.30
C GLY A 266 24.86 13.38 -28.15
N GLY A 267 25.77 12.39 -28.11
CA GLY A 267 27.20 12.57 -27.84
C GLY A 267 28.11 12.59 -29.07
N SER A 268 27.57 12.70 -30.28
CA SER A 268 28.39 12.60 -31.52
C SER A 268 28.26 13.83 -32.40
N SER A 269 28.94 14.91 -31.99
CA SER A 269 29.46 15.93 -32.92
C SER A 269 30.53 16.79 -32.23
N LEU A 270 31.64 16.18 -31.83
CA LEU A 270 32.93 16.87 -31.75
C LEU A 270 33.95 15.97 -32.43
N ASN A 271 34.10 16.20 -33.73
CA ASN A 271 35.21 15.70 -34.53
C ASN A 271 36.42 16.64 -34.35
N PRO A 272 37.64 16.17 -34.69
CA PRO A 272 38.89 16.33 -33.93
C PRO A 272 39.49 17.74 -33.86
#